data_AF-A0A849EQ31-F1
#
_entry.id   AF-A0A849EQ31-F1
#
_cell.length_a   1.000
_cell.length_b   1.000
_cell.length_c   1.000
_cell.angle_alpha   90.00
_cell.angle_beta   90.00
_cell.angle_gamma   90.00
#
_symmetry.space_group_name_H-M   'P 1'
#
loop_
_entity.id
_entity.type
_entity.pdbx_description
1 polymer ?
#
loop_
_entity_poly.entity_id
_entity_poly.type
_entity_poly.pdbx_seq_one_letter_code
_entity_poly.pdbx_strand_id
1 'polypeptide(L)'
;MPVDLDRILTLFEEINTIPRCSGNEAGVRRWLRTWALDRNLASREDAAGNLVVQLPATGGANKGLPVVIQGHMDMVCEKRPDVQHDFTRDPIRCLRQDEWLT
;
A
#
# COMPACT_ATOMS: atom_id res chain seq x y z
N MET A 1 -16.13 -12.13 -10.42
CA MET A 1 -16.20 -10.64 -10.39
C MET A 1 -15.03 -10.14 -11.21
N PRO A 2 -15.22 -9.22 -12.17
CA PRO A 2 -14.10 -8.62 -12.89
C PRO A 2 -13.19 -7.90 -11.88
N VAL A 3 -11.89 -7.93 -12.13
CA VAL A 3 -10.92 -7.14 -11.36
C VAL A 3 -11.24 -5.67 -11.63
N ASP A 4 -11.51 -4.91 -10.57
CA ASP A 4 -11.66 -3.47 -10.64
C ASP A 4 -10.27 -2.84 -10.67
N LEU A 5 -9.69 -2.78 -11.87
CA LEU A 5 -8.34 -2.29 -12.10
C LEU A 5 -8.22 -0.81 -11.74
N ASP A 6 -9.23 -0.01 -12.06
CA ASP A 6 -9.23 1.44 -11.79
C ASP A 6 -9.13 1.71 -10.29
N ARG A 7 -9.85 0.93 -9.47
CA ARG A 7 -9.73 1.01 -8.01
C ARG A 7 -8.35 0.61 -7.50
N ILE A 8 -7.74 -0.45 -8.04
CA ILE A 8 -6.39 -0.88 -7.66
C ILE A 8 -5.37 0.22 -7.98
N LEU A 9 -5.44 0.77 -9.19
CA LEU A 9 -4.52 1.81 -9.65
C LEU A 9 -4.68 3.11 -8.86
N THR A 10 -5.92 3.49 -8.52
CA THR A 10 -6.19 4.67 -7.66
C THR A 10 -5.51 4.51 -6.30
N LEU A 11 -5.65 3.35 -5.64
CA LEU A 11 -5.00 3.08 -4.36
C LEU A 11 -3.46 3.07 -4.49
N PHE A 12 -2.95 2.53 -5.60
CA PHE A 12 -1.52 2.51 -5.86
C PHE A 12 -0.95 3.93 -6.04
N GLU A 13 -1.64 4.81 -6.75
CA GLU A 13 -1.28 6.22 -6.91
C GLU A 13 -1.33 6.97 -5.58
N GLU A 14 -2.37 6.75 -4.75
CA GLU A 14 -2.46 7.32 -3.41
C GLU A 14 -1.26 6.92 -2.54
N ILE A 15 -0.89 5.63 -2.54
CA ILE A 15 0.29 5.13 -1.79
C ILE A 15 1.59 5.75 -2.34
N ASN A 16 1.71 5.95 -3.65
CA ASN A 16 2.89 6.56 -4.27
C ASN A 16 3.05 8.05 -3.93
N THR A 17 2.01 8.72 -3.44
CA THR A 17 2.16 10.07 -2.88
C THR A 17 2.95 10.11 -1.57
N ILE A 18 3.18 8.94 -0.94
CA ILE A 18 3.81 8.81 0.36
C ILE A 18 5.26 8.31 0.18
N PRO A 19 6.26 9.13 0.55
CA PRO A 19 7.65 8.70 0.57
C PRO A 19 7.83 7.49 1.50
N ARG A 20 8.38 6.38 0.97
CA ARG A 20 8.40 5.07 1.66
C ARG A 20 9.65 4.23 1.37
N CYS A 21 10.83 4.84 1.31
CA CYS A 21 12.07 4.07 1.23
C CYS A 21 12.19 3.05 2.36
N SER A 22 12.97 1.99 2.16
CA SER A 22 13.35 1.08 3.23
C SER A 22 13.91 1.85 4.45
N GLY A 23 13.32 1.64 5.62
CA GLY A 23 13.58 2.37 6.86
C GLY A 23 12.72 3.64 7.07
N ASN A 24 11.88 4.02 6.10
CA ASN A 24 10.98 5.17 6.15
C ASN A 24 9.50 4.77 5.92
N GLU A 25 9.05 3.70 6.58
CA GLU A 25 7.70 3.13 6.37
C GLU A 25 6.62 3.80 7.24
N ALA A 26 6.99 4.66 8.19
CA ALA A 26 6.07 5.23 9.17
C ALA A 26 4.90 6.02 8.52
N GLY A 27 5.16 6.68 7.39
CA GLY A 27 4.14 7.39 6.62
C GLY A 27 3.10 6.44 6.02
N VAL A 28 3.54 5.47 5.22
CA VAL A 28 2.65 4.51 4.55
C VAL A 28 1.93 3.61 5.54
N ARG A 29 2.58 3.23 6.65
CA ARG A 29 1.96 2.48 7.75
C ARG A 29 0.82 3.25 8.39
N ARG A 30 0.97 4.57 8.60
CA ARG A 30 -0.09 5.42 9.12
C ARG A 30 -1.27 5.49 8.15
N TRP A 31 -0.99 5.64 6.86
CA TRP A 31 -2.03 5.65 5.82
C TRP A 31 -2.83 4.33 5.80
N LEU A 32 -2.16 3.17 5.85
CA LEU A 32 -2.83 1.87 5.89
C LEU A 32 -3.70 1.69 7.16
N ARG A 33 -3.22 2.18 8.31
CA ARG A 33 -4.00 2.16 9.56
C ARG A 33 -5.25 3.03 9.47
N THR A 34 -5.13 4.25 8.93
CA THR A 34 -6.29 5.13 8.69
C THR A 34 -7.25 4.47 7.69
N TRP A 35 -6.74 3.92 6.60
CA TRP A 35 -7.55 3.22 5.60
C TRP A 35 -8.38 2.07 6.20
N ALA A 36 -7.78 1.30 7.12
CA ALA A 36 -8.45 0.22 7.85
C ALA A 36 -9.49 0.77 8.84
N LEU A 37 -9.13 1.80 9.61
CA LEU A 37 -10.01 2.44 10.58
C LEU A 37 -11.27 3.03 9.92
N ASP A 38 -11.11 3.74 8.80
CA ASP A 38 -12.22 4.34 8.04
C ASP A 38 -13.22 3.29 7.52
N ARG A 39 -12.79 2.04 7.43
CA ARG A 39 -13.59 0.88 7.00
C ARG A 39 -14.05 0.01 8.16
N ASN A 40 -13.82 0.44 9.41
CA ASN A 40 -14.11 -0.32 10.62
C ASN A 40 -13.45 -1.70 10.65
N LEU A 41 -12.24 -1.82 10.09
CA LEU A 41 -11.47 -3.06 10.08
C LEU A 41 -10.53 -3.10 11.29
N ALA A 42 -10.50 -4.25 11.95
CA ALA A 42 -9.53 -4.49 13.01
C ALA A 42 -8.11 -4.53 12.42
N SER A 43 -7.18 -3.81 13.04
CA SER A 43 -5.77 -3.85 12.67
C SER A 43 -4.87 -3.86 13.89
N ARG A 44 -3.70 -4.48 13.76
CA ARG A 44 -2.67 -4.54 14.80
C ARG A 44 -1.29 -4.34 14.19
N GLU A 45 -0.45 -3.64 14.93
CA GLU A 45 0.94 -3.35 14.60
C GLU A 45 1.84 -4.03 15.63
N ASP A 46 2.93 -4.67 15.19
CA ASP A 46 3.93 -5.24 16.11
C ASP A 46 5.06 -4.23 16.42
N ALA A 47 5.99 -4.63 17.29
CA ALA A 47 7.12 -3.77 17.69
C ALA A 47 8.12 -3.48 16.55
N ALA A 48 8.15 -4.33 15.51
CA ALA A 48 8.97 -4.11 14.32
C ALA A 48 8.27 -3.21 13.28
N GLY A 49 6.99 -2.91 13.49
CA GLY A 49 6.20 -2.06 12.61
C GLY A 49 5.45 -2.81 11.51
N ASN A 50 5.37 -4.15 11.58
CA ASN A 50 4.55 -4.92 10.65
C ASN A 50 3.06 -4.69 10.98
N LEU A 51 2.26 -4.45 9.95
CA LEU A 51 0.83 -4.18 10.09
C LEU A 51 0.01 -5.35 9.55
N VAL A 52 -0.93 -5.84 10.35
CA VAL A 52 -1.96 -6.80 9.93
C VAL A 52 -3.32 -6.13 10.00
N VAL A 53 -4.07 -6.18 8.89
CA VAL A 53 -5.47 -5.76 8.80
C VAL A 53 -6.34 -7.00 8.61
N GLN A 54 -7.35 -7.17 9.46
CA GLN A 54 -8.24 -8.32 9.43
C GLN A 54 -9.54 -7.96 8.70
N LEU A 55 -9.82 -8.68 7.62
CA LEU A 55 -11.05 -8.54 6.86
C LEU A 55 -12.00 -9.70 7.22
N PRO A 56 -13.27 -9.42 7.60
CA PRO A 56 -14.25 -10.48 7.80
C PRO A 56 -14.62 -11.13 6.46
N ALA A 57 -14.98 -12.41 6.47
CA ALA A 57 -15.47 -13.07 5.27
C ALA A 57 -16.77 -12.41 4.78
N THR A 58 -16.90 -12.29 3.46
CA THR A 58 -18.14 -11.83 2.83
C THR A 58 -19.23 -12.90 2.94
N GLY A 59 -20.47 -12.52 3.25
CA GLY A 59 -21.63 -13.41 3.19
C GLY A 59 -21.97 -14.17 4.49
N GLY A 60 -21.38 -13.81 5.64
CA GLY A 60 -21.86 -14.23 6.98
C GLY A 60 -21.68 -15.71 7.37
N ALA A 61 -21.36 -16.60 6.43
CA ALA A 61 -21.14 -18.03 6.70
C ALA A 61 -19.65 -18.40 6.55
N ASN A 62 -18.89 -18.26 7.64
CA ASN A 62 -17.50 -18.69 7.74
C ASN A 62 -17.40 -20.23 7.66
N LYS A 63 -17.11 -20.76 6.47
CA LYS A 63 -16.70 -22.16 6.26
C LYS A 63 -15.31 -22.30 5.63
N GLY A 64 -14.63 -21.19 5.33
CA GLY A 64 -13.29 -21.19 4.73
C GLY A 64 -12.18 -21.06 5.77
N LEU A 65 -11.02 -21.63 5.47
CA LEU A 65 -9.79 -21.34 6.21
C LEU A 65 -9.39 -19.87 6.01
N PRO A 66 -8.85 -19.19 7.03
CA PRO A 66 -8.32 -17.85 6.86
C PRO A 66 -7.16 -17.88 5.85
N VAL A 67 -7.10 -16.85 4.99
CA VAL A 67 -6.02 -16.66 4.03
C VAL A 67 -5.28 -15.38 4.40
N VAL A 68 -3.94 -15.43 4.29
CA VAL A 68 -3.08 -14.26 4.47
C VAL A 68 -2.55 -13.85 3.10
N ILE A 69 -2.78 -12.59 2.72
CA ILE A 69 -2.10 -11.94 1.60
C ILE A 69 -1.03 -11.05 2.21
N GLN A 70 0.23 -11.27 1.81
CA GLN A 70 1.38 -10.54 2.33
C GLN A 70 2.05 -9.73 1.22
N GLY A 71 2.40 -8.49 1.56
CA GLY A 71 3.26 -7.60 0.78
C GLY A 71 4.13 -6.79 1.73
N HIS A 72 5.16 -6.15 1.20
CA HIS A 72 6.01 -5.22 1.95
C HIS A 72 5.62 -3.78 1.62
N MET A 73 5.83 -2.87 2.58
CA MET A 73 5.35 -1.48 2.48
C MET A 73 6.37 -0.56 1.80
N ASP A 74 7.65 -0.87 1.95
CA ASP A 74 8.75 -0.05 1.49
C ASP A 74 8.99 -0.19 -0.01
N MET A 75 9.86 0.67 -0.53
CA MET A 75 10.39 0.58 -1.88
C MET A 75 11.88 0.87 -1.90
N VAL A 76 12.53 0.36 -2.95
CA VAL A 76 13.91 0.72 -3.28
C VAL A 76 13.92 2.13 -3.84
N CYS A 77 14.75 3.00 -3.27
CA CYS A 77 14.85 4.41 -3.62
C CYS A 77 16.12 4.67 -4.43
N GLU A 78 16.01 4.44 -5.74
CA GLU A 78 17.10 4.61 -6.69
C GLU A 78 16.68 5.59 -7.79
N LYS A 79 17.60 6.49 -8.14
CA LYS A 79 17.37 7.48 -9.20
C LYS A 79 18.61 7.63 -10.06
N ARG A 80 18.42 8.02 -11.31
CA ARG A 80 19.56 8.37 -12.17
C ARG A 80 20.26 9.63 -11.64
N PRO A 81 21.58 9.80 -11.91
CA PRO A 81 22.33 10.95 -11.41
C PRO A 81 21.80 12.32 -11.86
N ASP A 82 21.13 12.39 -13.00
CA ASP A 82 20.55 13.61 -13.58
C ASP A 82 19.19 13.99 -12.99
N VAL A 83 18.58 13.13 -12.17
CA VAL A 83 17.23 13.34 -11.62
C VAL A 83 17.29 14.00 -10.24
N GLN A 84 16.69 15.18 -10.14
CA GLN A 84 16.42 15.86 -8.86
C GLN A 84 15.11 15.31 -8.27
N HIS A 85 15.25 14.50 -7.23
CA HIS A 85 14.16 13.89 -6.48
C HIS A 85 14.67 13.60 -5.06
N ASP A 86 13.93 14.04 -4.05
CA ASP A 86 14.19 13.77 -2.64
C ASP A 86 13.21 12.69 -2.15
N PHE A 87 13.68 11.44 -2.07
CA PHE A 87 12.84 10.31 -1.64
C PHE A 87 12.36 10.37 -0.19
N THR A 88 12.77 11.37 0.60
CA THR A 88 12.23 11.58 1.95
C THR A 88 10.98 12.45 1.95
N ARG A 89 10.68 13.12 0.83
CA ARG A 89 9.65 14.17 0.74
C ARG A 89 8.80 14.12 -0.52
N ASP A 90 9.42 13.79 -1.65
CA ASP A 90 8.79 13.89 -2.96
C ASP A 90 7.95 12.63 -3.26
N PRO A 91 6.77 12.79 -3.86
CA PRO A 91 5.95 11.66 -4.27
C PRO A 91 6.49 10.99 -5.55
N ILE A 92 6.21 9.70 -5.72
CA ILE A 92 6.42 8.98 -6.98
C ILE A 92 5.23 9.24 -7.89
N ARG A 93 5.50 9.58 -9.15
CA ARG A 93 4.46 9.83 -10.17
C ARG A 93 4.41 8.66 -11.12
N CYS A 94 3.25 8.02 -11.22
CA CYS A 94 3.01 7.00 -12.22
C CYS A 94 2.81 7.65 -13.61
N LEU A 95 3.43 7.08 -14.63
CA LEU A 95 3.16 7.36 -16.03
C LEU A 95 2.51 6.13 -16.64
N ARG A 96 1.29 6.29 -17.16
CA ARG A 96 0.61 5.24 -17.91
C ARG A 96 0.89 5.41 -19.39
N GLN A 97 1.56 4.44 -19.99
CA GLN A 97 1.93 4.44 -21.40
C GLN A 97 1.65 3.07 -22.00
N ASP A 98 0.74 3.02 -22.97
CA ASP A 98 0.24 1.79 -23.57
C ASP A 98 -0.21 0.78 -22.50
N GLU A 99 0.41 -0.40 -22.47
CA GLU A 99 0.13 -1.49 -21.53
C GLU A 99 0.99 -1.43 -20.25
N TRP A 100 1.74 -0.34 -20.04
CA TRP A 100 2.69 -0.21 -18.94
C TRP A 100 2.34 0.94 -17.99
N LEU A 101 2.73 0.74 -16.73
CA LEU A 101 2.78 1.77 -15.70
C LEU A 101 4.23 1.86 -15.21
N THR A 102 4.83 3.03 -15.34
CA THR A 102 6.23 3.30 -14.95
C THR A 102 6.34 4.44 -13.96
#